data_AF-A0A2A4J6V4-F1
#
_entry.id   AF-A0A2A4J6V4-F1
#
_cell.length_a   1.000
_cell.length_b   1.000
_cell.length_c   1.000
_cell.angle_alpha   90.00
_cell.angle_beta   90.00
_cell.angle_gamma   90.00
#
_symmetry.space_group_name_H-M   'P 1'
#
loop_
_entity.id
_entity.type
_entity.pdbx_description
1 polymer ?
#
loop_
_entity_poly.entity_id
_entity_poly.type
_entity_poly.pdbx_seq_one_letter_code
_entity_poly.pdbx_strand_id
1 'polypeptide(L)'
;MALSVNLRSLVRKLVVSDFRTGVRFYGDQQEESNENQKEIDPTKDRTKIIPVETSIKYMQSKAYQQTYGDNAVWVLYRRNHKGGVAPRKTRKSCVRNGVISTGNPCPICRDEYLVLDHRNTQLLQQFISEYTGQILDAFKTGLCQKKHKELLVAIERAWDHGHLTYDVPFREYDYSLYNKTSSSV
;
A
#
# COMPACT_ATOMS: atom_id res chain seq x y z
N MET A 1 -15.53 18.29 -65.58
CA MET A 1 -14.87 18.93 -64.43
C MET A 1 -15.80 20.01 -63.90
N ALA A 2 -16.22 19.85 -62.64
CA ALA A 2 -17.05 20.72 -61.81
C ALA A 2 -18.49 21.04 -62.28
N LEU A 3 -19.48 20.57 -61.49
CA LEU A 3 -20.52 21.34 -60.78
C LEU A 3 -21.80 20.51 -60.61
N SER A 4 -22.18 20.22 -59.36
CA SER A 4 -23.55 20.05 -58.83
C SER A 4 -23.50 19.15 -57.59
N VAL A 5 -24.28 19.30 -56.52
CA VAL A 5 -25.21 20.31 -56.00
C VAL A 5 -25.30 19.95 -54.50
N ASN A 6 -25.25 20.97 -53.63
CA ASN A 6 -25.65 20.84 -52.22
C ASN A 6 -27.17 20.69 -52.15
N LEU A 7 -27.70 19.67 -51.47
CA LEU A 7 -28.95 19.77 -50.70
C LEU A 7 -29.23 18.47 -49.92
N ARG A 8 -29.66 18.64 -48.66
CA ARG A 8 -30.51 17.78 -47.80
C ARG A 8 -29.85 17.61 -46.42
N SER A 9 -30.52 17.70 -45.29
CA SER A 9 -31.85 18.16 -44.89
C SER A 9 -31.83 17.97 -43.37
N LEU A 10 -32.09 19.03 -42.60
CA LEU A 10 -32.27 18.97 -41.15
C LEU A 10 -33.52 18.15 -40.83
N VAL A 11 -33.35 16.91 -40.40
CA VAL A 11 -34.43 16.14 -39.76
C VAL A 11 -34.15 16.03 -38.28
N ARG A 12 -34.77 16.93 -37.52
CA ARG A 12 -35.06 16.73 -36.09
C ARG A 12 -35.87 15.44 -35.96
N LYS A 13 -35.32 14.40 -35.33
CA LYS A 13 -36.12 13.30 -34.81
C LYS A 13 -36.36 13.53 -33.32
N LEU A 14 -37.61 13.82 -33.03
CA LEU A 14 -38.24 13.74 -31.72
C LEU A 14 -37.92 12.38 -31.09
N VAL A 15 -37.34 12.39 -29.89
CA VAL A 15 -37.28 11.19 -29.04
C VAL A 15 -38.62 11.08 -28.35
N VAL A 16 -39.45 10.16 -28.84
CA VAL A 16 -40.65 9.71 -28.13
C VAL A 16 -40.16 8.95 -26.89
N SER A 17 -40.54 9.43 -25.71
CA SER A 17 -40.27 8.75 -24.45
C SER A 17 -41.13 7.49 -24.37
N ASP A 18 -40.55 6.35 -24.71
CA ASP A 18 -41.17 5.04 -24.50
C ASP A 18 -41.24 4.74 -23.00
N PHE A 19 -42.42 4.96 -22.43
CA PHE A 19 -42.85 4.54 -21.11
C PHE A 19 -42.94 3.00 -21.09
N ARG A 20 -41.81 2.31 -20.93
CA ARG A 20 -41.82 0.85 -20.70
C ARG A 20 -42.00 0.55 -19.22
N THR A 21 -43.23 0.23 -18.86
CA THR A 21 -43.58 -0.53 -17.65
C THR A 21 -42.85 -1.87 -17.68
N GLY A 22 -41.67 -1.92 -17.05
CA GLY A 22 -40.92 -3.15 -16.82
C GLY A 22 -41.32 -3.74 -15.47
N VAL A 23 -42.19 -4.75 -15.49
CA VAL A 23 -42.39 -5.68 -14.37
C VAL A 23 -41.01 -6.21 -13.97
N ARG A 24 -40.57 -5.92 -12.74
CA ARG A 24 -39.39 -6.56 -12.16
C ARG A 24 -39.75 -8.01 -11.85
N PHE A 25 -39.51 -8.90 -12.81
CA PHE A 25 -39.37 -10.31 -12.50
C PHE A 25 -38.15 -10.42 -11.58
N TYR A 26 -38.40 -10.69 -10.30
CA TYR A 26 -37.37 -11.22 -9.40
C TYR A 26 -37.01 -12.61 -9.95
N GLY A 27 -36.02 -12.64 -10.83
CA GLY A 27 -35.35 -13.87 -11.21
C GLY A 27 -34.60 -14.36 -9.97
N ASP A 28 -35.10 -15.45 -9.42
CA ASP A 28 -34.47 -16.25 -8.37
C ASP A 28 -33.07 -16.65 -8.88
N GLN A 29 -32.04 -15.90 -8.51
CA GLN A 29 -30.67 -16.32 -8.74
C GLN A 29 -30.40 -17.43 -7.72
N GLN A 30 -30.56 -18.66 -8.19
CA GLN A 30 -30.09 -19.84 -7.51
C GLN A 30 -28.67 -19.58 -7.01
N GLU A 31 -28.50 -19.66 -5.69
CA GLU A 31 -27.21 -19.74 -5.06
C GLU A 31 -26.52 -21.02 -5.58
N GLU A 32 -25.69 -20.88 -6.61
CA GLU A 32 -24.76 -21.93 -7.01
C GLU A 32 -23.69 -22.05 -5.92
N SER A 33 -24.03 -22.88 -4.94
CA SER A 33 -23.12 -23.42 -3.95
C SER A 33 -22.00 -24.22 -4.62
N ASN A 34 -20.76 -23.94 -4.20
CA ASN A 34 -19.55 -24.77 -4.34
C ASN A 34 -18.92 -24.91 -5.74
N GLU A 35 -18.42 -23.81 -6.30
CA GLU A 35 -17.40 -23.87 -7.35
C GLU A 35 -15.99 -24.02 -6.74
N ASN A 36 -15.48 -25.27 -6.72
CA ASN A 36 -14.07 -25.67 -6.66
C ASN A 36 -13.10 -24.68 -5.96
N GLN A 37 -12.97 -24.78 -4.63
CA GLN A 37 -11.81 -24.20 -3.94
C GLN A 37 -10.55 -24.91 -4.48
N LYS A 38 -9.81 -24.24 -5.36
CA LYS A 38 -8.49 -24.71 -5.80
C LYS A 38 -7.64 -24.87 -4.55
N GLU A 39 -7.04 -26.05 -4.37
CA GLU A 39 -6.09 -26.28 -3.28
C GLU A 39 -4.97 -25.24 -3.37
N ILE A 40 -4.83 -24.42 -2.32
CA ILE A 40 -3.83 -23.34 -2.26
C ILE A 40 -2.58 -23.90 -1.60
N ASP A 41 -1.41 -23.71 -2.22
CA ASP A 41 -0.13 -24.07 -1.61
C ASP A 41 0.02 -23.39 -0.23
N PRO A 42 0.25 -24.14 0.86
CA PRO A 42 0.34 -23.56 2.21
C PRO A 42 1.46 -22.51 2.32
N THR A 43 2.54 -22.66 1.56
CA THR A 43 3.67 -21.72 1.53
C THR A 43 3.29 -20.32 1.00
N LYS A 44 2.28 -20.23 0.12
CA LYS A 44 1.85 -18.99 -0.53
C LYS A 44 0.66 -18.34 0.16
N ASP A 45 0.04 -19.04 1.10
CA ASP A 45 -1.13 -18.55 1.82
C ASP A 45 -0.76 -17.45 2.81
N ARG A 46 -1.50 -16.34 2.76
CA ARG A 46 -1.34 -15.13 3.58
C ARG A 46 -2.68 -14.68 4.16
N THR A 47 -3.64 -15.59 4.29
CA THR A 47 -4.95 -15.34 4.90
C THR A 47 -4.87 -15.25 6.43
N LYS A 48 -3.92 -15.95 7.05
CA LYS A 48 -3.72 -15.98 8.50
C LYS A 48 -3.24 -14.63 9.01
N ILE A 49 -3.94 -14.11 10.02
CA ILE A 49 -3.56 -12.87 10.69
C ILE A 49 -2.57 -13.23 11.80
N ILE A 50 -1.35 -12.72 11.67
CA ILE A 50 -0.25 -12.98 12.62
C ILE A 50 -0.23 -11.83 13.65
N PRO A 51 -0.31 -12.12 14.96
CA PRO A 51 -0.31 -11.08 15.97
C PRO A 51 1.08 -10.45 16.12
N VAL A 52 1.13 -9.17 16.46
CA VAL A 52 2.36 -8.38 16.52
C VAL A 52 3.39 -8.98 17.49
N GLU A 53 2.93 -9.53 18.61
CA GLU A 53 3.81 -10.18 19.60
C GLU A 53 4.60 -11.35 19.02
N THR A 54 3.99 -12.12 18.10
CA THR A 54 4.69 -13.23 17.45
C THR A 54 5.74 -12.73 16.47
N SER A 55 5.49 -11.59 15.79
CA SER A 55 6.47 -10.93 14.94
C SER A 55 7.69 -10.45 15.74
N ILE A 56 7.45 -9.85 16.92
CA ILE A 56 8.53 -9.40 17.81
C ILE A 56 9.34 -10.60 18.33
N LYS A 57 8.68 -11.68 18.75
CA LYS A 57 9.35 -12.93 19.15
C LYS A 57 10.16 -13.54 18.01
N TYR A 58 9.66 -13.46 16.77
CA TYR A 58 10.35 -13.93 15.59
C TYR A 58 11.65 -13.16 15.32
N MET A 59 11.62 -11.82 15.43
CA MET A 59 12.81 -10.96 15.29
C MET A 59 13.93 -11.34 16.28
N GLN A 60 13.57 -11.78 17.48
CA GLN A 60 14.50 -12.22 18.53
C GLN A 60 14.95 -13.68 18.38
N SER A 61 14.37 -14.42 17.42
CA SER A 61 14.62 -15.85 17.26
C SER A 61 15.93 -16.13 16.54
N LYS A 62 16.50 -17.32 16.78
CA LYS A 62 17.66 -17.82 16.04
C LYS A 62 17.38 -17.97 14.54
N ALA A 63 16.13 -18.24 14.16
CA ALA A 63 15.73 -18.38 12.76
C ALA A 63 15.88 -17.06 11.99
N TYR A 64 15.47 -15.94 12.60
CA TYR A 64 15.67 -14.62 12.01
C TYR A 64 17.16 -14.29 11.86
N GLN A 65 17.96 -14.52 12.92
CA GLN A 65 19.40 -14.29 12.86
C GLN A 65 20.09 -15.15 11.80
N GLN A 66 19.69 -16.41 11.63
CA GLN A 66 20.27 -17.29 10.62
C GLN A 66 19.91 -16.87 9.18
N THR A 67 18.73 -16.26 8.99
CA THR A 67 18.23 -15.90 7.66
C THR A 67 18.71 -14.53 7.19
N TYR A 68 18.72 -13.53 8.07
CA TYR A 68 19.09 -12.15 7.74
C TYR A 68 20.46 -11.74 8.28
N GLY A 69 20.91 -12.35 9.37
CA GLY A 69 22.12 -11.96 10.08
C GLY A 69 22.03 -10.51 10.58
N ASP A 70 23.13 -9.78 10.42
CA ASP A 70 23.23 -8.38 10.86
C ASP A 70 22.70 -7.38 9.81
N ASN A 71 22.26 -7.89 8.65
CA ASN A 71 21.77 -7.05 7.56
C ASN A 71 20.28 -6.73 7.73
N ALA A 72 19.87 -5.56 7.24
CA ALA A 72 18.45 -5.23 7.12
C ALA A 72 17.71 -6.20 6.17
N VAL A 73 16.44 -6.46 6.46
CA VAL A 73 15.59 -7.46 5.77
C VAL A 73 15.59 -7.32 4.25
N TRP A 74 15.67 -6.09 3.74
CA TRP A 74 15.56 -5.79 2.32
C TRP A 74 16.89 -5.86 1.55
N VAL A 75 18.04 -6.01 2.21
CA VAL A 75 19.37 -6.00 1.57
C VAL A 75 19.57 -7.20 0.64
N LEU A 76 19.14 -8.39 1.07
CA LEU A 76 19.28 -9.62 0.30
C LEU A 76 18.26 -9.73 -0.85
N TYR A 77 17.38 -8.74 -1.00
CA TYR A 77 16.34 -8.76 -2.02
C TYR A 77 16.75 -8.01 -3.28
N ARG A 78 16.65 -8.69 -4.43
CA ARG A 78 16.84 -8.11 -5.75
C ARG A 78 15.58 -8.22 -6.59
N ARG A 79 15.16 -7.12 -7.21
CA ARG A 79 13.97 -7.07 -8.07
C ARG A 79 14.32 -7.42 -9.52
N ASN A 80 13.59 -8.37 -10.08
CA ASN A 80 13.67 -8.70 -11.50
C ASN A 80 12.94 -7.63 -12.33
N HIS A 81 13.65 -7.02 -13.28
CA HIS A 81 13.14 -6.02 -14.21
C HIS A 81 13.94 -6.08 -15.52
N LYS A 82 13.38 -5.54 -16.60
CA LYS A 82 14.03 -5.53 -17.91
C LYS A 82 14.99 -4.34 -18.02
N GLY A 83 16.20 -4.59 -18.54
CA GLY A 83 17.22 -3.56 -18.77
C GLY A 83 18.03 -3.22 -17.52
N GLY A 84 18.97 -2.27 -17.66
CA GLY A 84 19.84 -1.84 -16.57
C GLY A 84 19.20 -0.88 -15.57
N VAL A 85 18.12 -0.19 -15.95
CA VAL A 85 17.44 0.78 -15.10
C VAL A 85 16.08 0.24 -14.69
N ALA A 86 15.86 0.15 -13.38
CA ALA A 86 14.61 -0.34 -12.84
C ALA A 86 13.48 0.70 -13.01
N PRO A 87 12.22 0.26 -13.22
CA PRO A 87 11.09 1.18 -13.24
C PRO A 87 10.99 1.96 -11.93
N ARG A 88 10.79 3.28 -12.00
CA ARG A 88 10.74 4.16 -10.80
C ARG A 88 9.71 3.69 -9.77
N LYS A 89 8.52 3.30 -10.22
CA LYS A 89 7.47 2.77 -9.34
C LYS A 89 7.61 1.25 -9.19
N THR A 90 7.45 0.76 -7.97
CA THR A 90 7.33 -0.68 -7.71
C THR A 90 5.94 -1.20 -8.05
N ARG A 91 5.73 -2.52 -8.00
CA ARG A 91 4.42 -3.13 -8.24
C ARG A 91 3.40 -2.72 -7.16
N LYS A 92 2.11 -2.68 -7.52
CA LYS A 92 1.03 -2.30 -6.59
C LYS A 92 0.96 -3.20 -5.34
N SER A 93 0.87 -4.52 -5.52
CA SER A 93 0.86 -5.51 -4.43
C SER A 93 1.53 -6.81 -4.88
N CYS A 94 2.08 -7.56 -3.91
CA CYS A 94 2.57 -8.93 -4.12
C CYS A 94 1.52 -9.99 -3.79
N VAL A 95 0.60 -9.67 -2.87
CA VAL A 95 -0.49 -10.55 -2.41
C VAL A 95 -1.79 -10.08 -3.05
N ARG A 96 -2.58 -11.03 -3.57
CA ARG A 96 -3.91 -10.83 -4.13
C ARG A 96 -4.83 -11.92 -3.58
N ASN A 97 -6.01 -11.56 -3.08
CA ASN A 97 -6.97 -12.50 -2.49
C ASN A 97 -6.36 -13.44 -1.44
N GLY A 98 -5.50 -12.92 -0.57
CA GLY A 98 -4.85 -13.72 0.47
C GLY A 98 -3.72 -14.63 -0.01
N VAL A 99 -3.40 -14.66 -1.32
CA VAL A 99 -2.35 -15.54 -1.87
C VAL A 99 -1.24 -14.72 -2.53
N ILE A 100 0.01 -15.17 -2.38
CA ILE A 100 1.14 -14.59 -3.12
C ILE A 100 0.98 -14.89 -4.61
N SER A 101 0.66 -13.85 -5.39
CA SER A 101 0.48 -13.97 -6.85
C SER A 101 1.79 -13.84 -7.63
N THR A 102 2.90 -13.64 -6.94
CA THR A 102 4.16 -13.17 -7.51
C THR A 102 5.25 -14.20 -7.31
N GLY A 103 6.02 -14.55 -8.35
CA GLY A 103 7.14 -15.49 -8.22
C GLY A 103 8.29 -15.01 -7.32
N ASN A 104 8.66 -13.74 -7.39
CA ASN A 104 9.63 -13.10 -6.48
C ASN A 104 8.93 -12.01 -5.64
N PRO A 105 8.33 -12.35 -4.48
CA PRO A 105 7.62 -11.40 -3.62
C PRO A 105 8.56 -10.43 -2.90
N CYS A 106 8.02 -9.30 -2.44
CA CYS A 106 8.75 -8.30 -1.67
C CYS A 106 9.34 -8.88 -0.37
N PRO A 107 10.40 -8.28 0.23
CA PRO A 107 11.03 -8.79 1.46
C PRO A 107 10.01 -9.11 2.57
N ILE A 108 9.12 -8.14 2.85
CA ILE A 108 8.04 -8.25 3.84
C ILE A 108 6.90 -9.18 3.42
N CYS A 109 6.73 -9.42 2.12
CA CYS A 109 5.64 -10.25 1.60
C CYS A 109 6.02 -11.73 1.54
N ARG A 110 7.34 -12.01 1.47
CA ARG A 110 7.91 -13.34 1.37
C ARG A 110 7.81 -14.04 2.71
N ASP A 111 8.22 -13.36 3.77
CA ASP A 111 8.11 -13.85 5.14
C ASP A 111 6.77 -13.40 5.74
N GLU A 112 6.05 -14.33 6.36
CA GLU A 112 4.77 -14.07 6.99
C GLU A 112 4.92 -13.44 8.38
N TYR A 113 6.02 -13.74 9.09
CA TYR A 113 6.24 -13.29 10.46
C TYR A 113 6.71 -11.83 10.54
N LEU A 114 7.04 -11.21 9.42
CA LEU A 114 7.39 -9.79 9.35
C LEU A 114 6.14 -8.93 9.21
N VAL A 115 5.56 -8.57 10.35
CA VAL A 115 4.36 -7.75 10.44
C VAL A 115 4.76 -6.29 10.66
N LEU A 116 4.31 -5.42 9.77
CA LEU A 116 4.49 -3.97 9.89
C LEU A 116 3.49 -3.42 10.90
N ASP A 117 3.97 -3.06 12.08
CA ASP A 117 3.19 -2.47 13.16
C ASP A 117 4.05 -1.45 13.92
N HIS A 118 3.42 -0.38 14.42
CA HIS A 118 4.06 0.67 15.21
C HIS A 118 4.79 0.18 16.46
N ARG A 119 4.37 -0.96 17.05
CA ARG A 119 5.02 -1.54 18.24
C ARG A 119 6.33 -2.25 17.90
N ASN A 120 6.52 -2.67 16.65
CA ASN A 120 7.72 -3.40 16.22
C ASN A 120 8.80 -2.40 15.75
N THR A 121 9.42 -1.71 16.71
CA THR A 121 10.42 -0.68 16.45
C THR A 121 11.66 -1.24 15.75
N GLN A 122 12.11 -2.45 16.13
CA GLN A 122 13.28 -3.11 15.55
C GLN A 122 13.14 -3.33 14.04
N LEU A 123 11.94 -3.69 13.58
CA LEU A 123 11.67 -3.86 12.15
C LEU A 123 11.56 -2.51 11.44
N LEU A 124 10.83 -1.54 12.02
CA LEU A 124 10.62 -0.23 11.40
C LEU A 124 11.92 0.56 11.24
N GLN A 125 12.81 0.49 12.22
CA GLN A 125 14.09 1.21 12.20
C GLN A 125 14.97 0.82 10.99
N GLN A 126 14.87 -0.42 10.49
CA GLN A 126 15.60 -0.88 9.30
C GLN A 126 15.17 -0.18 8.00
N PHE A 127 13.99 0.46 8.00
CA PHE A 127 13.46 1.21 6.87
C PHE A 127 13.67 2.72 7.00
N ILE A 128 14.35 3.16 8.06
CA ILE A 128 14.72 4.55 8.31
C ILE A 128 16.23 4.68 8.11
N SER A 129 16.66 5.76 7.48
CA SER A 129 18.08 6.09 7.35
C SER A 129 18.64 6.55 8.70
N GLU A 130 19.69 5.90 9.18
CA GLU A 130 20.34 6.19 10.47
C GLU A 130 20.82 7.63 10.59
N TYR A 131 21.31 8.22 9.50
CA TYR A 131 21.92 9.56 9.51
C TYR A 131 20.93 10.68 9.28
N THR A 132 19.88 10.44 8.49
CA THR A 132 18.96 11.49 8.06
C THR A 132 17.59 11.40 8.73
N GLY A 133 17.28 10.29 9.41
CA GLY A 133 15.94 10.03 9.95
C GLY A 133 14.85 9.88 8.87
N GLN A 134 15.22 9.90 7.59
CA GLN A 134 14.27 9.83 6.48
C GLN A 134 13.89 8.38 6.18
N ILE A 135 12.62 8.18 5.85
CA ILE A 135 12.09 6.87 5.45
C ILE A 135 12.64 6.52 4.06
N LEU A 136 13.14 5.30 3.91
CA LEU A 136 13.66 4.81 2.64
C LEU A 136 12.53 4.58 1.63
N ASP A 137 12.71 5.09 0.41
CA ASP A 137 11.73 4.92 -0.67
C ASP A 137 11.58 3.43 -1.07
N ALA A 138 10.39 3.08 -1.56
CA ALA A 138 10.06 1.76 -2.07
C ALA A 138 11.00 1.31 -3.20
N PHE A 139 11.55 2.26 -3.97
CA PHE A 139 12.53 1.96 -5.02
C PHE A 139 13.82 1.35 -4.45
N LYS A 140 14.30 1.85 -3.31
CA LYS A 140 15.51 1.35 -2.64
C LYS A 140 15.26 0.05 -1.89
N THR A 141 14.16 -0.02 -1.14
CA THR A 141 13.80 -1.18 -0.30
C THR A 141 13.19 -2.34 -1.09
N GLY A 142 12.68 -2.09 -2.30
CA GLY A 142 12.07 -3.12 -3.14
C GLY A 142 10.68 -3.58 -2.70
N LEU A 143 10.04 -2.85 -1.77
CA LEU A 143 8.69 -3.13 -1.29
C LEU A 143 7.63 -2.92 -2.38
N CYS A 144 6.50 -3.64 -2.27
CA CYS A 144 5.32 -3.30 -3.06
C CYS A 144 4.66 -2.03 -2.52
N GLN A 145 3.96 -1.28 -3.38
CA GLN A 145 3.37 0.02 -3.00
C GLN A 145 2.39 -0.12 -1.83
N LYS A 146 1.61 -1.21 -1.76
CA LYS A 146 0.70 -1.49 -0.64
C LYS A 146 1.47 -1.59 0.68
N LYS A 147 2.51 -2.43 0.74
CA LYS A 147 3.34 -2.59 1.95
C LYS A 147 4.12 -1.33 2.31
N HIS A 148 4.57 -0.57 1.32
CA HIS A 148 5.22 0.71 1.59
C HIS A 148 4.25 1.73 2.22
N LYS A 149 2.99 1.78 1.79
CA LYS A 149 1.97 2.62 2.45
C LYS A 149 1.68 2.15 3.88
N GLU A 150 1.57 0.84 4.09
CA GLU A 150 1.40 0.27 5.44
C GLU A 150 2.59 0.63 6.34
N LEU A 151 3.82 0.59 5.80
CA LEU A 151 5.03 1.01 6.50
C LEU A 151 4.97 2.49 6.91
N LEU A 152 4.62 3.39 5.99
CA LEU A 152 4.50 4.83 6.28
C LEU A 152 3.52 5.08 7.43
N VAL A 153 2.33 4.47 7.37
CA VAL A 153 1.32 4.57 8.43
C VAL A 153 1.83 4.01 9.75
N ALA A 154 2.57 2.89 9.73
CA ALA A 154 3.13 2.30 10.95
C ALA A 154 4.21 3.19 11.58
N ILE A 155 5.05 3.84 10.77
CA ILE A 155 6.09 4.77 11.23
C ILE A 155 5.46 6.05 11.78
N GLU A 156 4.50 6.64 11.08
CA GLU A 156 3.77 7.83 11.56
C GLU A 156 3.11 7.55 12.92
N ARG A 157 2.40 6.42 13.06
CA ARG A 157 1.83 5.99 14.34
C ARG A 157 2.89 5.75 15.43
N ALA A 158 4.06 5.24 15.05
CA ALA A 158 5.15 5.01 15.99
C ALA A 158 5.76 6.33 16.48
N TRP A 159 5.83 7.37 15.64
CA TRP A 159 6.22 8.70 16.06
C TRP A 159 5.16 9.35 16.96
N ASP A 160 3.89 9.26 16.60
CA ASP A 160 2.78 9.81 17.41
C ASP A 160 2.72 9.19 18.81
N HIS A 161 2.96 7.87 18.92
CA HIS A 161 2.98 7.15 20.19
C HIS A 161 4.32 7.27 20.94
N GLY A 162 5.34 7.89 20.34
CA GLY A 162 6.68 7.99 20.92
C GLY A 162 7.46 6.68 21.00
N HIS A 163 7.12 5.68 20.18
CA HIS A 163 7.91 4.44 20.06
C HIS A 163 9.21 4.65 19.28
N LEU A 164 9.21 5.58 18.31
CA LEU A 164 10.39 5.98 17.55
C LEU A 164 10.72 7.43 17.83
N THR A 165 12.01 7.72 17.97
CA THR A 165 12.52 9.08 18.09
C THR A 165 12.69 9.71 16.70
N TYR A 166 12.44 11.00 16.60
CA TYR A 166 12.67 11.78 15.39
C TYR A 166 13.07 13.22 15.77
N ASP A 167 13.69 13.93 14.83
CA ASP A 167 14.12 15.30 15.06
C ASP A 167 12.93 16.26 14.97
N VAL A 168 12.66 16.96 16.08
CA VAL A 168 11.62 17.99 16.15
C VAL A 168 12.27 19.35 15.94
N PRO A 169 11.89 20.11 14.91
CA PRO A 169 12.45 21.44 14.70
C PRO A 169 11.96 22.39 15.79
N PHE A 170 12.85 23.27 16.24
CA PHE A 170 12.46 24.39 17.11
C PHE A 170 11.56 25.35 16.35
N ARG A 171 10.45 25.77 16.97
CA ARG A 171 9.53 26.77 16.44
C ARG A 171 9.65 28.04 17.27
N GLU A 172 9.94 29.14 16.60
CA GLU A 172 9.93 30.47 17.22
C GLU A 172 8.52 31.05 17.11
N TYR A 173 8.05 31.68 18.19
CA TYR A 173 6.74 32.33 18.24
C TYR A 173 6.94 33.81 18.53
N ASP A 174 6.24 34.67 17.79
CA ASP A 174 6.16 36.08 18.12
C ASP A 174 5.11 36.30 19.21
N TYR A 175 5.60 36.48 20.44
CA TYR A 175 4.75 36.70 21.62
C TYR A 175 4.09 38.08 21.65
N SER A 176 4.52 39.04 20.83
CA SER A 176 3.94 40.39 20.78
C SER A 176 2.47 40.38 20.34
N LEU A 177 2.09 39.43 19.48
CA LEU A 177 0.72 39.24 18.98
C LEU A 177 -0.30 38.86 20.06
N TYR A 178 0.17 38.37 21.20
CA TYR A 178 -0.68 37.95 22.32
C TYR A 178 -0.72 38.98 23.45
N ASN A 179 -0.07 40.12 23.27
CA ASN A 179 -0.08 41.19 24.26
C ASN A 179 -1.42 41.93 24.23
N LYS A 180 -2.25 41.72 25.25
CA LYS A 180 -3.61 42.29 25.36
C LYS A 180 -3.63 43.80 25.67
N THR A 181 -2.48 44.43 25.89
CA THR A 181 -2.39 45.85 26.25
C THR A 181 -2.50 46.81 25.06
N SER A 182 -2.53 46.31 23.82
CA SER A 182 -2.89 47.09 22.63
C SER A 182 -4.41 47.23 22.51
N SER A 183 -5.05 47.80 23.53
CA SER A 183 -6.45 48.20 23.45
C SER A 183 -6.59 49.25 22.34
N SER A 184 -7.28 48.85 21.28
CA SER A 184 -7.83 49.67 20.20
C SER A 184 -8.40 50.98 20.74
N VAL A 185 -7.77 52.10 20.35
CA VAL A 185 -8.37 53.43 20.33
C VAL A 185 -9.09 53.61 19.01
#